data_AF-A0A177QBI9-F1
#
_entry.id   AF-A0A177QBI9-F1
#
_cell.length_a   1.000
_cell.length_b   1.000
_cell.length_c   1.000
_cell.angle_alpha   90.00
_cell.angle_beta   90.00
_cell.angle_gamma   90.00
#
_symmetry.space_group_name_H-M   'P 1'
#
loop_
_entity.id
_entity.type
_entity.pdbx_description
1 polymer ?
#
loop_
_entity_poly.entity_id
_entity_poly.type
_entity_poly.pdbx_seq_one_letter_code
_entity_poly.pdbx_strand_id
1 'polypeptide(L)'
;MSTPTCPKCDTAKTKLVPRSGVADRLLGTLTIYPFRCQLCTHRFTIFLGKLKTNPRRDYDRVSVEYPAHVRPIRDPSQRVVVEGTLSNLSLRGCRVRMSQRIPMGCRVMLEFHPAEYDDPIMVEGAIVRSRCAEGIGLRFSSLLRSEERRLRRILDLRLPDHAI
;
A
#
# COMPACT_ATOMS: atom_id res chain seq x y z
N MET A 1 -25.43 0.13 11.03
CA MET A 1 -24.31 -0.75 11.45
C MET A 1 -23.07 0.12 11.53
N SER A 2 -22.47 0.26 12.71
CA SER A 2 -21.35 1.19 12.92
C SER A 2 -20.11 0.74 12.17
N THR A 3 -19.44 1.68 11.50
CA THR A 3 -18.15 1.42 10.87
C THR A 3 -17.08 1.22 11.94
N PRO A 4 -16.14 0.28 11.75
CA PRO A 4 -15.14 -0.02 12.74
C PRO A 4 -14.09 1.08 12.73
N THR A 5 -13.99 1.81 13.83
CA THR A 5 -12.96 2.84 14.02
C THR A 5 -11.67 2.24 14.56
N CYS A 6 -10.54 2.87 14.23
CA CYS A 6 -9.25 2.43 14.74
C CYS A 6 -9.06 2.90 16.19
N PRO A 7 -8.77 2.01 17.16
CA PRO A 7 -8.59 2.41 18.56
C PRO A 7 -7.31 3.23 18.83
N LYS A 8 -6.44 3.40 17.82
CA LYS A 8 -5.19 4.17 17.94
C LYS A 8 -5.30 5.59 17.39
N CYS A 9 -6.17 5.83 16.41
CA CYS A 9 -6.25 7.12 15.72
C CYS A 9 -7.66 7.49 15.26
N ASP A 10 -8.68 6.79 15.75
CA ASP A 10 -10.12 7.02 15.62
C ASP A 10 -10.71 7.13 14.20
N THR A 11 -9.89 6.95 13.15
CA THR A 11 -10.36 6.92 11.77
C THR A 11 -11.22 5.69 11.47
N ALA A 12 -12.25 5.87 10.65
CA ALA A 12 -13.07 4.80 10.08
C ALA A 12 -12.40 4.08 8.89
N LYS A 13 -11.20 4.51 8.46
CA LYS A 13 -10.42 3.92 7.36
C LYS A 13 -9.75 2.64 7.80
N THR A 14 -10.55 1.64 8.13
CA THR A 14 -10.11 0.33 8.59
C THR A 14 -10.67 -0.77 7.71
N LYS A 15 -9.92 -1.86 7.59
CA LYS A 15 -10.23 -2.96 6.68
C LYS A 15 -10.01 -4.30 7.34
N LEU A 16 -10.90 -5.25 7.06
CA LEU A 16 -10.66 -6.66 7.30
C LEU A 16 -9.34 -7.10 6.64
N VAL A 17 -8.50 -7.84 7.36
CA VAL A 17 -7.23 -8.34 6.84
C VAL A 17 -7.20 -9.86 6.72
N PRO A 18 -6.31 -10.42 5.88
CA PRO A 18 -6.22 -11.86 5.73
C PRO A 18 -5.94 -12.53 7.07
N ARG A 19 -6.66 -13.63 7.31
CA ARG A 19 -6.38 -14.57 8.40
C ARG A 19 -5.14 -15.37 8.02
N SER A 20 -4.00 -15.07 8.64
CA SER A 20 -2.72 -15.69 8.29
C SER A 20 -2.21 -16.67 9.34
N GLY A 21 -2.76 -16.67 10.57
CA GLY A 21 -2.37 -17.56 11.66
C GLY A 21 -3.45 -18.55 12.12
N VAL A 22 -3.06 -19.52 12.95
CA VAL A 22 -4.00 -20.48 13.59
C VAL A 22 -4.99 -19.76 14.50
N ALA A 23 -4.50 -18.81 15.30
CA ALA A 23 -5.36 -17.99 16.17
C ALA A 23 -6.42 -17.22 15.37
N ASP A 24 -6.04 -16.60 14.23
CA ASP A 24 -6.99 -15.90 13.36
C ASP A 24 -8.07 -16.83 12.79
N ARG A 25 -7.75 -18.11 12.55
CA ARG A 25 -8.72 -19.10 12.06
C ARG A 25 -9.70 -19.51 13.15
N LEU A 26 -9.21 -19.76 14.37
CA LEU A 26 -10.05 -20.08 15.54
C LEU A 26 -10.96 -18.89 15.90
N LEU A 27 -10.44 -17.67 15.92
CA LEU A 27 -11.28 -16.48 16.15
C LEU A 27 -12.33 -16.29 15.05
N GLY A 28 -11.99 -16.64 13.81
CA GLY A 28 -12.92 -16.60 12.69
C GLY A 28 -14.17 -17.48 12.86
N THR A 29 -14.08 -18.62 13.57
CA THR A 29 -15.25 -19.45 13.87
C THR A 29 -16.19 -18.77 14.87
N LEU A 30 -15.64 -17.91 15.74
CA LEU A 30 -16.39 -17.08 16.67
C LEU A 30 -16.83 -15.74 16.06
N THR A 31 -16.69 -15.57 14.73
CA THR A 31 -16.96 -14.30 14.01
C THR A 31 -16.14 -13.11 14.50
N ILE A 32 -15.01 -13.37 15.14
CA ILE A 32 -14.01 -12.37 15.55
C ILE A 32 -12.96 -12.29 14.45
N TYR A 33 -12.79 -11.10 13.88
CA TYR A 33 -11.91 -10.91 12.74
C TYR A 33 -10.83 -9.87 12.97
N PRO A 34 -9.64 -10.07 12.39
CA PRO A 34 -8.60 -9.06 12.42
C PRO A 34 -8.92 -7.92 11.42
N PHE A 35 -8.83 -6.69 11.92
CA PHE A 35 -8.88 -5.46 11.16
C PHE A 35 -7.52 -4.76 11.19
N ARG A 36 -7.26 -3.94 10.18
CA ARG A 36 -6.09 -3.06 10.13
C ARG A 36 -6.50 -1.67 9.68
N CYS A 37 -6.02 -0.65 10.39
CA CYS A 37 -6.12 0.72 9.95
C CYS A 37 -5.27 0.95 8.69
N GLN A 38 -5.88 1.54 7.66
CA GLN A 38 -5.26 1.80 6.37
C GLN A 38 -4.25 2.96 6.43
N LEU A 39 -4.29 3.77 7.50
CA LEU A 39 -3.39 4.91 7.71
C LEU A 39 -2.29 4.62 8.74
N CYS A 40 -2.65 4.27 9.98
CA CYS A 40 -1.68 4.10 11.08
C CYS A 40 -1.11 2.67 11.19
N THR A 41 -1.61 1.73 10.39
CA THR A 41 -1.21 0.31 10.33
C THR A 41 -1.51 -0.54 11.56
N HIS A 42 -2.12 0.05 12.59
CA HIS A 42 -2.52 -0.66 13.79
C HIS A 42 -3.50 -1.79 13.46
N ARG A 43 -3.22 -2.98 13.98
CA ARG A 43 -4.02 -4.18 13.83
C ARG A 43 -4.76 -4.44 15.13
N PHE A 44 -6.05 -4.73 15.02
CA PHE A 44 -6.95 -4.98 16.15
C PHE A 44 -8.02 -5.99 15.72
N THR A 45 -8.84 -6.48 16.64
CA THR A 45 -9.86 -7.50 16.36
C THR A 45 -11.24 -6.99 16.73
N ILE A 46 -12.26 -7.38 15.96
CA ILE A 46 -13.65 -6.98 16.18
C ILE A 46 -14.56 -8.18 16.01
N PHE A 47 -15.55 -8.29 16.89
CA PHE A 47 -16.65 -9.23 16.73
C PHE A 47 -17.66 -8.68 15.72
N LEU A 48 -17.86 -9.38 14.59
CA LEU A 48 -18.80 -8.95 13.54
C LEU A 48 -20.16 -9.65 13.61
N GLY A 49 -20.28 -10.75 14.35
CA GLY A 49 -21.51 -11.54 14.43
C GLY A 49 -21.93 -12.22 13.12
N LYS A 50 -21.11 -12.15 12.05
CA LYS A 50 -21.38 -12.75 10.74
C LYS A 50 -20.13 -13.33 10.09
N LEU A 51 -20.31 -14.35 9.27
CA LEU A 51 -19.22 -14.93 8.49
C LEU A 51 -18.75 -13.96 7.40
N LYS A 52 -17.42 -13.80 7.26
CA LYS A 52 -16.81 -12.97 6.22
C LYS A 52 -15.76 -13.76 5.43
N THR A 53 -15.67 -13.44 4.14
CA THR A 53 -14.67 -14.01 3.24
C THR A 53 -13.27 -13.52 3.61
N ASN A 54 -12.26 -14.35 3.36
CA ASN A 54 -10.88 -13.95 3.62
C ASN A 54 -10.44 -12.95 2.54
N PRO A 55 -10.12 -11.68 2.88
CA PRO A 55 -9.65 -10.74 1.88
C PRO A 55 -8.27 -11.15 1.38
N ARG A 56 -7.93 -10.74 0.16
CA ARG A 56 -6.62 -11.04 -0.45
C ARG A 56 -5.52 -10.06 -0.03
N ARG A 57 -5.87 -8.85 0.41
CA ARG A 57 -4.92 -7.74 0.62
C ARG A 57 -5.17 -7.02 1.94
N ASP A 58 -4.09 -6.79 2.68
CA ASP A 58 -4.05 -6.01 3.94
C ASP A 58 -4.33 -4.52 3.76
N TYR A 59 -3.99 -3.98 2.59
CA TYR A 59 -4.14 -2.56 2.27
C TYR A 59 -4.96 -2.34 1.00
N ASP A 60 -5.88 -1.40 1.07
CA ASP A 60 -6.59 -0.89 -0.09
C ASP A 60 -5.69 -0.01 -0.94
N ARG A 61 -5.97 -0.06 -2.25
CA ARG A 61 -5.26 0.73 -3.23
C ARG A 61 -6.20 1.75 -3.79
N VAL A 62 -5.78 3.00 -3.76
CA VAL A 62 -6.48 4.10 -4.43
C VAL A 62 -5.97 4.20 -5.86
N SER A 63 -6.87 4.50 -6.78
CA SER A 63 -6.50 4.83 -8.16
C SER A 63 -5.89 6.23 -8.19
N VAL A 64 -4.73 6.36 -8.80
CA VAL A 64 -4.01 7.63 -8.95
C VAL A 64 -3.30 7.62 -10.30
N GLU A 65 -2.95 8.79 -10.81
CA GLU A 65 -2.12 8.94 -12.02
C GLU A 65 -1.05 9.97 -11.70
N TYR A 66 0.12 9.48 -11.25
CA TYR A 66 1.24 10.34 -10.87
C TYR A 66 2.47 10.04 -11.72
N PRO A 67 3.15 11.05 -12.28
CA PRO A 67 4.47 10.87 -12.89
C PRO A 67 5.42 10.21 -11.90
N ALA A 68 6.17 9.20 -12.36
CA ALA A 68 7.05 8.42 -11.50
C ALA A 68 8.36 8.08 -12.20
N HIS A 69 9.45 8.11 -11.41
CA HIS A 69 10.78 7.69 -11.83
C HIS A 69 11.21 6.49 -11.00
N VAL A 70 11.67 5.43 -11.67
CA VAL A 70 12.14 4.20 -11.04
C VAL A 70 13.61 3.98 -11.35
N ARG A 71 14.42 3.74 -10.32
CA ARG A 71 15.87 3.58 -10.44
C ARG A 71 16.32 2.28 -9.78
N PRO A 72 16.85 1.30 -10.52
CA PRO A 72 17.47 0.12 -9.92
C PRO A 72 18.61 0.52 -8.96
N ILE A 73 18.70 -0.14 -7.80
CA ILE A 73 19.74 0.14 -6.79
C ILE A 73 21.05 -0.60 -7.09
N ARG A 74 21.02 -1.65 -7.91
CA ARG A 74 22.22 -2.39 -8.29
C ARG A 74 22.80 -1.80 -9.58
N ASP A 75 24.05 -1.33 -9.45
CA ASP A 75 24.91 -0.65 -10.43
C ASP A 75 24.81 0.89 -10.46
N PRO A 76 25.66 1.61 -9.68
CA PRO A 76 25.77 3.06 -9.70
C PRO A 76 26.24 3.66 -11.04
N SER A 77 26.86 2.84 -11.90
CA SER A 77 27.34 3.25 -13.23
C SER A 77 26.22 3.23 -14.28
N GLN A 78 25.20 2.39 -14.07
CA GLN A 78 23.95 2.40 -14.83
C GLN A 78 22.93 3.29 -14.14
N ARG A 79 23.05 4.61 -14.32
CA ARG A 79 22.04 5.59 -13.92
C ARG A 79 20.79 5.53 -14.82
N VAL A 80 20.26 4.34 -15.06
CA VAL A 80 19.03 4.18 -15.86
C VAL A 80 17.87 4.61 -14.98
N VAL A 81 17.36 5.80 -15.28
CA VAL A 81 16.09 6.30 -14.75
C VAL A 81 15.00 5.82 -15.71
N VAL A 82 14.08 5.03 -15.17
CA VAL A 82 12.91 4.54 -15.91
C VAL A 82 11.74 5.43 -15.61
N GLU A 83 11.26 6.17 -16.60
CA GLU A 83 10.03 6.94 -16.50
C GLU A 83 8.80 6.01 -16.54
N GLY A 84 7.77 6.42 -15.82
CA GLY A 84 6.49 5.71 -15.78
C GLY A 84 5.40 6.51 -15.09
N THR A 85 4.24 5.88 -14.94
CA THR A 85 3.09 6.49 -14.28
C THR A 85 2.58 5.57 -13.18
N LEU A 86 2.51 6.08 -11.96
CA LEU A 86 1.95 5.37 -10.83
C LEU A 86 0.43 5.30 -11.01
N SER A 87 -0.12 4.09 -11.16
CA SER A 87 -1.54 3.87 -11.49
C SER A 87 -2.38 3.43 -10.29
N ASN A 88 -1.74 2.94 -9.23
CA ASN A 88 -2.41 2.72 -7.96
C ASN A 88 -1.43 2.81 -6.80
N LEU A 89 -1.94 3.24 -5.65
CA LEU A 89 -1.14 3.53 -4.47
C LEU A 89 -1.80 2.95 -3.22
N SER A 90 -0.99 2.36 -2.35
CA SER A 90 -1.35 2.08 -0.96
C SER A 90 -0.19 2.45 -0.04
N LEU A 91 -0.41 2.33 1.27
CA LEU A 91 0.61 2.66 2.26
C LEU A 91 1.87 1.80 2.15
N ARG A 92 1.80 0.61 1.56
CA ARG A 92 2.90 -0.37 1.50
C ARG A 92 3.38 -0.68 0.09
N GLY A 93 2.83 -0.03 -0.92
CA GLY A 93 3.26 -0.28 -2.29
C GLY A 93 2.40 0.41 -3.32
N CYS A 94 2.78 0.22 -4.57
CA CYS A 94 2.10 0.82 -5.69
C CYS A 94 2.20 -0.08 -6.92
N ARG A 95 1.64 0.40 -8.02
CA ARG A 95 1.88 -0.13 -9.35
C ARG A 95 2.35 1.02 -10.23
N VAL A 96 3.39 0.77 -11.01
CA VAL A 96 3.93 1.74 -11.95
C VAL A 96 3.80 1.17 -13.34
N ARG A 97 3.09 1.89 -14.20
CA ARG A 97 2.98 1.61 -15.63
C ARG A 97 4.24 2.11 -16.31
N MET A 98 4.89 1.25 -17.07
CA MET A 98 6.15 1.55 -17.76
C MET A 98 6.42 0.50 -18.83
N SER A 99 7.15 0.87 -19.88
CA SER A 99 7.51 -0.02 -20.99
C SER A 99 8.76 -0.86 -20.68
N GLN A 100 9.67 -0.33 -19.86
CA GLN A 100 10.93 -1.00 -19.56
C GLN A 100 10.74 -2.11 -18.53
N ARG A 101 11.45 -3.23 -18.73
CA ARG A 101 11.32 -4.44 -17.91
C ARG A 101 12.32 -4.40 -16.76
N ILE A 102 11.83 -4.25 -15.54
CA ILE A 102 12.62 -4.45 -14.33
C ILE A 102 12.40 -5.88 -13.79
N PRO A 103 13.45 -6.65 -13.48
CA PRO A 103 13.32 -8.02 -12.98
C PRO A 103 12.55 -8.14 -11.65
N MET A 104 11.86 -9.27 -11.46
CA MET A 104 11.19 -9.58 -10.19
C MET A 104 12.24 -9.75 -9.09
N GLY A 105 11.94 -9.28 -7.88
CA GLY A 105 12.89 -9.29 -6.76
C GLY A 105 13.92 -8.17 -6.79
N CYS A 106 14.04 -7.42 -7.89
CA CYS A 106 14.94 -6.27 -7.97
C CYS A 106 14.56 -5.20 -6.94
N ARG A 107 15.57 -4.57 -6.34
CA ARG A 107 15.39 -3.43 -5.45
C ARG A 107 15.57 -2.13 -6.23
N VAL A 108 14.62 -1.23 -6.08
CA VAL A 108 14.57 0.04 -6.79
C VAL A 108 14.33 1.19 -5.82
N MET A 109 14.82 2.38 -6.15
CA MET A 109 14.27 3.63 -5.64
C MET A 109 13.08 4.02 -6.50
N LEU A 110 12.08 4.64 -5.89
CA LEU A 110 10.91 5.18 -6.58
C LEU A 110 10.72 6.62 -6.12
N GLU A 111 10.54 7.50 -7.10
CA GLU A 111 10.13 8.89 -6.94
C GLU A 111 8.81 9.07 -7.68
N PHE A 112 7.86 9.81 -7.10
CA PHE A 112 6.64 10.19 -7.80
C PHE A 112 6.09 11.53 -7.32
N HIS A 113 5.36 12.23 -8.19
CA HIS A 113 4.85 13.59 -7.96
C HIS A 113 3.33 13.57 -7.82
N PRO A 114 2.78 13.68 -6.60
CA PRO A 114 1.32 13.71 -6.38
C PRO A 114 0.63 14.95 -6.94
N ALA A 115 1.36 16.06 -7.02
CA ALA A 115 0.95 17.33 -7.61
C ALA A 115 2.17 17.94 -8.32
N GLU A 116 1.94 18.72 -9.38
CA GLU A 116 2.98 19.26 -10.26
C GLU A 116 3.98 20.17 -9.54
N TYR A 117 3.53 20.90 -8.51
CA TYR A 117 4.33 21.90 -7.78
C TYR A 117 4.70 21.48 -6.35
N ASP A 118 4.36 20.26 -5.95
CA ASP A 118 4.75 19.72 -4.64
C ASP A 118 6.07 18.95 -4.73
N ASP A 119 6.81 18.89 -3.63
CA ASP A 119 7.98 18.03 -3.51
C ASP A 119 7.62 16.58 -3.91
N PRO A 120 8.50 15.84 -4.60
CA PRO A 120 8.25 14.42 -4.87
C PRO A 120 8.15 13.61 -3.58
N ILE A 121 7.44 12.48 -3.64
CA ILE A 121 7.55 11.44 -2.63
C ILE A 121 8.68 10.50 -2.98
N MET A 122 9.62 10.36 -2.04
CA MET A 122 10.83 9.55 -2.22
C MET A 122 10.73 8.24 -1.44
N VAL A 123 10.66 7.12 -2.17
CA VAL A 123 10.77 5.77 -1.63
C VAL A 123 12.19 5.25 -1.85
N GLU A 124 13.01 5.30 -0.80
CA GLU A 124 14.43 4.88 -0.83
C GLU A 124 14.63 3.41 -1.23
N GLY A 125 13.64 2.57 -0.96
CA GLY A 125 13.73 1.17 -1.35
C GLY A 125 12.37 0.54 -1.55
N ALA A 126 12.12 0.04 -2.74
CA ALA A 126 10.99 -0.81 -3.08
C ALA A 126 11.49 -2.10 -3.75
N ILE A 127 10.72 -3.18 -3.61
CA ILE A 127 11.01 -4.47 -4.23
C ILE A 127 9.96 -4.74 -5.31
N VAL A 128 10.41 -5.15 -6.50
CA VAL A 128 9.52 -5.63 -7.56
C VAL A 128 8.89 -6.95 -7.13
N ARG A 129 7.56 -6.96 -6.94
CA ARG A 129 6.79 -8.14 -6.48
C ARG A 129 5.87 -8.73 -7.53
N SER A 130 5.59 -8.01 -8.60
CA SER A 130 4.86 -8.54 -9.75
C SER A 130 5.27 -7.80 -11.02
N ARG A 131 5.07 -8.45 -12.15
CA ARG A 131 5.30 -7.92 -13.50
C ARG A 131 4.10 -8.29 -14.36
N CYS A 132 3.72 -7.43 -15.28
CA CYS A 132 2.93 -7.82 -16.44
C CYS A 132 3.32 -6.95 -17.64
N ALA A 133 2.60 -7.07 -18.75
CA ALA A 133 2.82 -6.28 -19.96
C ALA A 133 2.82 -4.76 -19.72
N GLU A 134 1.94 -4.26 -18.85
CA GLU A 134 1.76 -2.81 -18.63
C GLU A 134 2.69 -2.22 -17.57
N GLY A 135 3.54 -3.02 -16.91
CA GLY A 135 4.48 -2.52 -15.90
C GLY A 135 4.64 -3.41 -14.67
N ILE A 136 4.99 -2.81 -13.54
CA ILE A 136 5.46 -3.52 -12.35
C ILE A 136 4.66 -3.18 -11.09
N GLY A 137 4.54 -4.15 -10.20
CA GLY A 137 4.02 -3.97 -8.84
C GLY A 137 5.16 -3.84 -7.84
N LEU A 138 5.17 -2.75 -7.09
CA LEU A 138 6.21 -2.44 -6.11
C LEU A 138 5.69 -2.62 -4.68
N ARG A 139 6.54 -3.18 -3.81
CA ARG A 139 6.34 -3.18 -2.35
C ARG A 139 7.40 -2.30 -1.71
N PHE A 140 6.97 -1.32 -0.92
CA PHE A 140 7.88 -0.44 -0.19
C PHE A 140 8.59 -1.22 0.92
N SER A 141 9.91 -1.06 0.98
CA SER A 141 10.81 -1.70 1.94
C SER A 141 11.55 -0.69 2.82
N SER A 142 11.84 0.51 2.30
CA SER A 142 12.38 1.66 3.04
C SER A 142 11.66 2.92 2.59
N LEU A 143 11.22 3.73 3.55
CA LEU A 143 10.57 5.02 3.36
C LEU A 143 10.90 5.89 4.58
N LEU A 144 11.34 7.13 4.35
CA LEU A 144 11.58 8.07 5.44
C LEU A 144 10.30 8.36 6.22
N ARG A 145 10.43 8.71 7.51
CA ARG A 145 9.27 9.00 8.37
C ARG A 145 8.50 10.24 7.95
N SER A 146 9.17 11.22 7.34
CA SER A 146 8.53 12.40 6.73
C SER A 146 7.68 11.97 5.52
N GLU A 147 8.26 11.17 4.64
CA GLU A 147 7.61 10.65 3.43
C GLU A 147 6.43 9.73 3.76
N GLU A 148 6.55 8.88 4.77
CA GLU A 148 5.44 8.06 5.26
C GLU A 148 4.28 8.93 5.76
N ARG A 149 4.55 10.05 6.44
CA ARG A 149 3.52 11.01 6.88
C ARG A 149 2.84 11.70 5.70
N ARG A 150 3.60 12.12 4.68
CA ARG A 150 3.08 12.73 3.46
C ARG A 150 2.20 11.75 2.68
N LEU A 151 2.67 10.53 2.50
CA LEU A 151 1.91 9.44 1.88
C LEU A 151 0.59 9.16 2.61
N ARG A 152 0.61 9.12 3.96
CA ARG A 152 -0.61 8.95 4.75
C ARG A 152 -1.64 10.05 4.49
N ARG A 153 -1.24 11.31 4.38
CA ARG A 153 -2.16 12.41 4.06
C ARG A 153 -2.82 12.24 2.70
N ILE A 154 -2.05 11.84 1.69
CA ILE A 154 -2.60 11.58 0.35
C ILE A 154 -3.61 10.43 0.39
N LEU A 155 -3.28 9.35 1.11
CA LEU A 155 -4.18 8.20 1.25
C LEU A 155 -5.41 8.56 2.07
N ASP A 156 -5.28 9.39 3.09
CA ASP A 156 -6.41 9.87 3.88
C ASP A 156 -7.41 10.60 2.97
N LEU A 157 -6.96 11.49 2.09
CA LEU A 157 -7.87 12.19 1.17
C LEU A 157 -8.54 11.29 0.11
N ARG A 158 -7.96 10.13 -0.21
CA ARG A 158 -8.42 9.28 -1.33
C ARG A 158 -9.06 7.96 -0.92
N LEU A 159 -8.78 7.47 0.29
CA LEU A 159 -9.37 6.23 0.79
C LEU A 159 -10.85 6.48 1.14
N PRO A 160 -11.75 5.59 0.71
CA PRO A 160 -13.14 5.68 1.12
C PRO A 160 -13.27 5.41 2.61
N ASP A 161 -14.25 6.05 3.24
CA ASP A 161 -14.72 5.61 4.55
C ASP A 161 -15.46 4.27 4.36
N HIS A 162 -14.92 3.20 4.91
CA HIS A 162 -15.45 1.86 4.65
C HIS A 162 -16.72 1.61 5.49
N ALA A 163 -17.87 1.45 4.83
CA ALA A 163 -19.05 0.80 5.40
C ALA A 163 -18.94 -0.74 5.26
N ILE A 164 -19.14 -1.50 6.35
CA ILE A 164 -18.98 -2.99 6.41
C ILE A 164 -20.11 -3.76 5.72
#